data_AF-A0A6J1RFL2-F1
#
_entry.id   AF-A0A6J1RFL2-F1
#
_cell.length_a   1.000
_cell.length_b   1.000
_cell.length_c   1.000
_cell.angle_alpha   90.00
_cell.angle_beta   90.00
_cell.angle_gamma   90.00
#
_symmetry.space_group_name_H-M   'P 1'
#
loop_
_entity.id
_entity.type
_entity.pdbx_description
1 polymer ?
#
loop_
_entity_poly.entity_id
_entity_poly.type
_entity_poly.pdbx_seq_one_letter_code
_entity_poly.pdbx_strand_id
1 'polypeptide(L)'
;MAQHQVMATCSEKGDTFIEKVYEYKNKFYRVIESAEFHNRLASNPNLMEIFFNNCDTQVSEETAVATTENETTDANKENFYWNNQNTKLLLHLYQERKEKFRDPKVKKKSL
;
A
#
# COMPACT_ATOMS: atom_id res chain seq x y z
N MET A 1 20.67 -19.28 19.91
CA MET A 1 19.73 -20.08 19.08
C MET A 1 18.33 -19.58 19.39
N ALA A 2 17.78 -18.68 18.56
CA ALA A 2 16.46 -18.09 18.79
C ALA A 2 15.48 -18.66 17.74
N GLN A 3 14.46 -19.37 18.24
CA GLN A 3 13.39 -19.96 17.44
C GLN A 3 12.48 -18.84 16.92
N HIS A 4 12.40 -18.68 15.61
CA HIS A 4 11.41 -17.80 14.97
C HIS A 4 10.16 -18.60 14.66
N GLN A 5 9.06 -18.23 15.33
CA GLN A 5 7.74 -18.78 15.13
C GLN A 5 7.11 -18.12 13.89
N VAL A 6 6.93 -18.89 12.82
CA VAL A 6 6.24 -18.45 11.60
C VAL A 6 4.76 -18.83 11.75
N MET A 7 3.90 -17.84 11.96
CA MET A 7 2.45 -18.06 11.95
C MET A 7 1.96 -18.13 10.50
N ALA A 8 1.65 -19.34 10.03
CA ALA A 8 1.01 -19.57 8.75
C ALA A 8 -0.51 -19.49 8.93
N THR A 9 -1.16 -18.52 8.29
CA THR A 9 -2.62 -18.45 8.19
C THR A 9 -3.07 -19.28 6.98
N CYS A 10 -3.58 -20.49 7.24
CA CYS A 10 -4.18 -21.33 6.20
C CYS A 10 -5.59 -20.84 5.86
N SER A 11 -5.86 -20.57 4.58
CA SER A 11 -7.22 -20.46 4.03
C SER A 11 -7.40 -21.50 2.93
N GLU A 12 -8.43 -22.33 3.07
CA GLU A 12 -8.72 -23.45 2.19
C GLU A 12 -9.13 -22.93 0.79
N LYS A 13 -8.31 -23.22 -0.23
CA LYS A 13 -8.46 -22.80 -1.64
C LYS A 13 -8.26 -21.29 -1.90
N GLY A 14 -7.06 -20.81 -1.64
CA GLY A 14 -6.57 -19.51 -2.11
C GLY A 14 -5.06 -19.50 -2.03
N ASP A 15 -4.38 -18.86 -2.97
CA ASP A 15 -2.91 -18.76 -2.96
C ASP A 15 -2.42 -18.36 -1.57
N THR A 16 -1.48 -19.15 -1.04
CA THR A 16 -0.96 -18.94 0.32
C THR A 16 0.08 -17.85 0.28
N PHE A 17 -0.33 -16.64 0.65
CA PHE A 17 0.56 -15.51 0.84
C PHE A 17 1.23 -15.62 2.22
N ILE A 18 2.54 -15.44 2.24
CA ILE A 18 3.37 -15.47 3.45
C ILE A 18 3.94 -14.07 3.64
N GLU A 19 4.01 -13.63 4.90
CA GLU A 19 4.71 -12.41 5.25
C GLU A 19 6.15 -12.71 5.67
N LYS A 20 7.12 -12.02 5.05
CA LYS A 20 8.54 -12.09 5.43
C LYS A 20 9.18 -10.70 5.44
N VAL A 21 10.12 -10.52 6.38
CA VAL A 21 10.94 -9.31 6.47
C VAL A 21 12.31 -9.59 5.85
N TYR A 22 12.72 -8.70 4.95
CA TYR A 22 14.01 -8.75 4.25
C TYR A 22 14.87 -7.55 4.64
N GLU A 23 16.14 -7.79 4.92
CA GLU A 23 17.13 -6.72 5.09
C GLU A 23 17.87 -6.51 3.78
N TYR A 24 17.83 -5.28 3.24
CA TYR A 24 18.53 -4.90 2.02
C TYR A 24 19.03 -3.46 2.13
N LYS A 25 20.32 -3.23 1.85
CA LYS A 25 20.97 -1.91 1.98
C LYS A 25 20.70 -1.22 3.33
N ASN A 26 20.74 -1.96 4.43
CA ASN A 26 20.49 -1.47 5.79
C ASN A 26 19.04 -0.95 6.01
N LYS A 27 18.09 -1.40 5.18
CA LYS A 27 16.65 -1.14 5.30
C LYS A 27 15.89 -2.45 5.44
N PHE A 28 14.77 -2.41 6.16
CA PHE A 28 13.88 -3.56 6.32
C PHE A 28 12.65 -3.42 5.45
N TYR A 29 12.38 -4.44 4.64
CA TYR A 29 11.24 -4.50 3.74
C TYR A 29 10.31 -5.64 4.17
N ARG A 30 9.05 -5.30 4.42
CA ARG A 30 7.99 -6.27 4.71
C ARG A 30 7.33 -6.66 3.39
N VAL A 31 7.48 -7.92 2.99
CA VAL A 31 6.94 -8.46 1.73
C VAL A 31 5.89 -9.51 2.07
N ILE A 32 4.66 -9.30 1.59
CA ILE A 32 3.55 -10.24 1.72
C ILE A 32 3.29 -10.79 0.32
N GLU A 33 3.76 -12.01 0.05
CA GLU A 33 3.64 -12.59 -1.29
C GLU A 33 3.62 -14.14 -1.23
N SER A 34 3.38 -14.80 -2.36
CA SER A 34 3.42 -16.26 -2.45
C SER A 34 4.77 -16.87 -2.02
N ALA A 35 4.72 -18.10 -1.51
CA ALA A 35 5.92 -18.85 -1.12
C ALA A 35 6.92 -19.00 -2.29
N GLU A 36 6.41 -19.22 -3.50
CA GLU A 36 7.23 -19.33 -4.71
C GLU A 36 7.98 -18.04 -5.02
N PHE A 37 7.34 -16.89 -4.84
CA PHE A 37 7.99 -15.60 -5.02
C PHE A 37 9.12 -15.40 -4.01
N HIS A 38 8.91 -15.74 -2.73
CA HIS A 38 9.98 -15.66 -1.73
C HIS A 38 11.17 -16.56 -2.07
N ASN A 39 10.92 -17.76 -2.61
CA ASN A 39 11.98 -18.66 -3.08
C ASN A 39 12.72 -18.06 -4.28
N ARG A 40 11.99 -17.46 -5.23
CA ARG A 40 12.56 -16.84 -6.42
C ARG A 40 13.37 -15.59 -6.09
N LEU A 41 12.89 -14.80 -5.13
CA LEU A 41 13.54 -13.61 -4.59
C LEU A 41 14.83 -13.97 -3.86
N ALA A 42 14.82 -15.03 -3.05
CA ALA A 42 16.02 -15.53 -2.35
C ALA A 42 17.04 -16.18 -3.31
N SER A 43 16.57 -16.83 -4.37
CA SER A 43 17.45 -17.52 -5.33
C SER A 43 18.13 -16.58 -6.32
N ASN A 44 17.55 -15.41 -6.60
CA ASN A 44 18.02 -14.50 -7.64
C ASN A 44 18.38 -13.11 -7.06
N PRO A 45 19.68 -12.83 -6.81
CA PRO A 45 20.10 -11.55 -6.23
C PRO A 45 19.78 -10.35 -7.13
N ASN A 46 19.78 -10.54 -8.46
CA ASN A 46 19.41 -9.49 -9.41
C ASN A 46 17.92 -9.11 -9.28
N LEU A 47 17.04 -10.09 -9.07
CA LEU A 47 15.61 -9.84 -8.86
C LEU A 47 15.37 -9.08 -7.55
N MET A 48 16.14 -9.39 -6.51
CA MET A 48 16.10 -8.69 -5.23
C MET A 48 16.49 -7.22 -5.37
N GLU A 49 17.56 -6.94 -6.12
CA GLU A 49 18.00 -5.58 -6.42
C GLU A 49 16.95 -4.78 -7.22
N ILE A 50 16.40 -5.37 -8.29
CA ILE A 50 15.34 -4.73 -9.09
C ILE A 50 14.10 -4.46 -8.23
N PHE A 51 13.69 -5.43 -7.41
CA PHE A 51 12.48 -5.34 -6.59
C PHE A 51 12.61 -4.22 -5.55
N PHE A 52 13.69 -4.21 -4.76
CA PHE A 52 13.85 -3.21 -3.70
C PHE A 52 14.26 -1.83 -4.22
N ASN A 53 15.05 -1.74 -5.29
CA ASN A 53 15.37 -0.44 -5.90
C ASN A 53 14.12 0.21 -6.52
N ASN A 54 13.23 -0.55 -7.17
CA ASN A 54 11.97 0.02 -7.68
C ASN A 54 10.99 0.36 -6.56
N CYS A 55 11.06 -0.35 -5.42
CA CYS A 55 10.28 -0.01 -4.24
C CYS A 55 10.73 1.34 -3.66
N ASP A 56 12.05 1.59 -3.60
CA ASP A 56 12.60 2.90 -3.20
C ASP A 56 12.21 4.02 -4.17
N THR A 57 12.06 3.76 -5.48
CA THR A 57 11.57 4.76 -6.45
C THR A 57 10.11 5.17 -6.23
N GLN A 58 9.30 4.36 -5.53
CA GLN A 58 7.95 4.75 -5.07
C GLN A 58 7.93 5.28 -3.63
N VAL A 59 9.03 5.14 -2.89
CA VAL A 59 9.22 5.79 -1.58
C VAL A 59 10.06 7.05 -1.80
N SER A 60 9.51 7.98 -2.57
CA SER A 60 9.97 9.36 -2.54
C SER A 60 9.40 9.99 -1.28
N GLU A 61 10.29 10.35 -0.35
CA GLU A 61 10.17 11.46 0.60
C GLU A 61 8.76 12.08 0.75
N GLU A 62 8.05 11.70 1.80
CA GLU A 62 7.12 12.61 2.46
C GLU A 62 7.71 13.03 3.81
N THR A 63 8.82 13.78 3.73
CA THR A 63 9.11 14.81 4.73
C THR A 63 8.24 16.01 4.44
N ALA A 64 7.26 16.24 5.33
CA ALA A 64 6.57 17.49 5.60
C ALA A 64 5.85 18.21 4.43
N VAL A 65 4.51 18.10 4.42
CA VAL A 65 3.66 19.30 4.55
C VAL A 65 2.49 18.95 5.46
N ALA A 66 2.53 19.48 6.69
CA ALA A 66 1.35 19.62 7.51
C ALA A 66 0.41 20.62 6.82
N THR A 67 -0.52 20.12 6.01
CA THR A 67 -1.73 20.89 5.67
C THR A 67 -2.78 20.47 6.68
N THR A 68 -2.85 21.24 7.77
CA THR A 68 -3.99 21.31 8.68
C THR A 68 -5.26 21.56 7.88
N GLU A 69 -6.06 20.52 7.65
CA GLU A 69 -7.49 20.64 7.40
C GLU A 69 -8.22 19.64 8.29
N ASN A 70 -8.57 20.13 9.47
CA ASN A 70 -9.62 19.69 10.39
C ASN A 70 -9.71 18.18 10.68
N GLU A 71 -9.12 17.83 11.82
CA GLU A 71 -9.45 16.65 12.61
C GLU A 71 -10.96 16.57 12.86
N THR A 72 -11.63 15.67 12.17
CA THR A 72 -12.61 14.81 12.83
C THR A 72 -11.89 13.52 13.15
N THR A 73 -11.40 13.41 14.38
CA THR A 73 -10.91 12.19 15.01
C THR A 73 -11.94 11.07 14.86
N ASP A 74 -11.75 10.19 13.88
CA ASP A 74 -12.48 8.94 13.80
C ASP A 74 -11.56 7.83 14.32
N ALA A 75 -11.94 7.23 15.45
CA ALA A 75 -11.17 6.23 16.18
C ALA A 75 -11.08 4.87 15.45
N ASN A 76 -11.46 4.84 14.17
CA ASN A 76 -11.51 3.70 13.27
C ASN A 76 -10.62 3.91 12.03
N LYS A 77 -9.43 4.50 12.21
CA LYS A 77 -8.39 4.48 11.17
C LYS A 77 -7.79 3.07 11.10
N GLU A 78 -8.60 2.08 10.75
CA GLU A 78 -8.09 0.87 10.11
C GLU A 78 -7.27 1.31 8.91
N ASN A 79 -6.08 0.74 8.77
CA ASN A 79 -5.11 1.10 7.73
C ASN A 79 -5.78 1.11 6.35
N PHE A 80 -6.23 2.27 5.91
CA PHE A 80 -6.86 2.40 4.61
C PHE A 80 -5.79 2.23 3.53
N TYR A 81 -5.98 1.24 2.66
CA TYR A 81 -5.15 1.01 1.49
C TYR A 81 -6.00 1.04 0.22
N TRP A 82 -5.41 1.54 -0.86
CA TRP A 82 -6.03 1.51 -2.18
C TRP A 82 -6.01 0.08 -2.71
N ASN A 83 -7.19 -0.49 -2.87
CA ASN A 83 -7.40 -1.77 -3.51
C ASN A 83 -8.35 -1.61 -4.70
N ASN A 84 -8.46 -2.64 -5.55
CA ASN A 84 -9.26 -2.55 -6.77
C ASN A 84 -10.74 -2.22 -6.50
N GLN A 85 -11.30 -2.68 -5.37
CA GLN A 85 -12.68 -2.44 -4.99
C GLN A 85 -12.89 -0.98 -4.54
N ASN A 86 -11.99 -0.46 -3.70
CA ASN A 86 -11.99 0.93 -3.24
C ASN A 86 -11.85 1.90 -4.41
N THR A 87 -10.96 1.60 -5.36
CA THR A 87 -10.78 2.41 -6.58
C THR A 87 -12.02 2.37 -7.46
N LYS A 88 -12.66 1.21 -7.64
CA LYS A 88 -13.92 1.10 -8.39
C LYS A 88 -15.04 1.90 -7.73
N LEU A 89 -15.16 1.82 -6.41
CA LEU A 89 -16.15 2.59 -5.65
C LEU A 89 -15.93 4.09 -5.82
N LEU A 90 -14.68 4.56 -5.70
CA LEU A 90 -14.32 5.96 -5.92
C LEU A 90 -14.73 6.43 -7.32
N LEU A 91 -14.38 5.67 -8.36
CA LEU A 91 -14.69 6.03 -9.75
C LEU A 91 -16.20 6.07 -10.00
N HIS A 92 -16.95 5.15 -9.41
CA HIS A 92 -18.40 5.12 -9.50
C HIS A 92 -19.03 6.38 -8.87
N LEU A 93 -18.65 6.69 -7.63
CA LEU A 93 -19.12 7.89 -6.94
C LEU A 93 -18.69 9.18 -7.64
N TYR A 94 -17.48 9.20 -8.22
CA TYR A 94 -17.01 10.32 -9.01
C TYR A 94 -17.87 10.52 -10.26
N GLN A 95 -18.21 9.43 -10.96
CA GLN A 95 -19.07 9.50 -12.13
C GLN A 95 -20.46 10.06 -11.78
N GLU A 96 -21.06 9.62 -10.68
CA GLU A 96 -22.36 10.13 -10.21
C GLU A 96 -22.32 11.62 -9.85
N ARG A 97 -21.19 12.10 -9.31
CA ARG A 97 -21.06 13.49 -8.84
C ARG A 97 -20.36 14.40 -9.85
N LYS A 98 -19.91 13.87 -10.98
CA LYS A 98 -19.12 14.56 -12.01
C LYS A 98 -19.77 15.86 -12.49
N GLU A 99 -21.09 15.86 -12.66
CA GLU A 99 -21.84 17.02 -13.12
C GLU A 99 -21.83 18.17 -12.09
N LYS A 100 -21.86 17.83 -10.79
CA LYS A 100 -21.80 18.81 -9.69
C LYS A 100 -20.41 19.45 -9.57
N PHE A 101 -19.35 18.71 -9.89
CA PHE A 101 -17.98 19.24 -9.92
C PHE A 101 -17.69 20.12 -11.15
N ARG A 102 -18.47 19.93 -12.23
CA ARG A 102 -18.37 20.74 -13.44
C ARG A 102 -19.18 22.02 -13.37
N ASP A 103 -20.04 22.19 -12.38
CA ASP A 103 -20.78 23.44 -12.17
C ASP A 103 -19.80 24.57 -11.79
N PRO A 104 -19.63 25.60 -12.66
CA PRO A 104 -18.75 26.73 -12.40
C PRO A 104 -19.11 27.50 -11.12
N LYS A 105 -20.34 27.35 -10.60
CA LYS A 105 -20.76 28.00 -9.35
C LYS A 105 -20.08 27.45 -8.11
N VAL A 106 -19.56 26.22 -8.15
CA VAL A 106 -18.80 25.62 -7.04
C VAL A 106 -17.34 26.12 -7.02
N LYS A 107 -16.84 26.67 -8.14
CA LYS A 107 -15.44 27.09 -8.32
C LYS A 107 -15.06 28.46 -7.75
N LYS A 108 -15.92 29.11 -6.95
CA LYS A 108 -15.63 30.44 -6.38
C LYS A 108 -15.67 30.47 -4.85
N LYS A 109 -14.90 29.59 -4.21
CA LYS A 109 -14.29 29.94 -2.92
C LYS A 109 -12.80 30.03 -3.18
N SER A 110 -12.33 31.27 -3.36
CA SER A 110 -10.89 31.56 -3.32
C SER A 110 -10.38 31.11 -1.95
N LEU A 111 -9.39 30.22 -1.98
CA LEU A 111 -8.59 29.87 -0.81
C LEU A 111 -7.80 31.11 -0.36
#